data_AF-A0A1Q4NUI5-F1
#
_entry.id   AF-A0A1Q4NUI5-F1
#
_cell.length_a   1.000
_cell.length_b   1.000
_cell.length_c   1.000
_cell.angle_alpha   90.00
_cell.angle_beta   90.00
_cell.angle_gamma   90.00
#
_symmetry.space_group_name_H-M   'P 1'
#
loop_
_entity.id
_entity.type
_entity.pdbx_description
1 polymer ?
#
loop_
_entity_poly.entity_id
_entity_poly.type
_entity_poly.pdbx_seq_one_letter_code
_entity_poly.pdbx_strand_id
1 'polypeptide(L)'
;MSSDTLPTSALLTGIQCSTAHITDGDNSLLYYASRQQEEYGHGEWLHFTGTGYLIRLNAWQHPVLHLKRLGVSKACRRLVVTLMNHHPIALLNLDAAGEILSGIETFDW
;
A
#
# COMPACT_ATOMS: atom_id res chain seq x y z
N MET A 1 -15.58 12.98 -30.08
CA MET A 1 -15.03 11.90 -29.23
C MET A 1 -15.95 11.82 -28.03
N SER A 2 -16.81 10.80 -27.97
CA SER A 2 -17.72 10.63 -26.85
C SER A 2 -16.87 10.32 -25.62
N SER A 3 -16.91 11.18 -24.61
CA SER A 3 -16.34 10.87 -23.30
C SER A 3 -17.19 9.76 -22.70
N ASP A 4 -16.74 8.52 -22.83
CA ASP A 4 -17.29 7.39 -22.09
C ASP A 4 -17.02 7.65 -20.60
N THR A 5 -17.95 8.34 -19.95
CA THR A 5 -17.94 8.53 -18.51
C THR A 5 -18.37 7.23 -17.85
N LEU A 6 -17.38 6.41 -17.50
CA LEU A 6 -17.57 5.33 -16.54
C LEU A 6 -18.18 5.90 -15.25
N PRO A 7 -19.10 5.20 -14.59
CA PRO A 7 -19.65 5.66 -13.33
C PRO A 7 -18.52 5.77 -12.30
N THR A 8 -18.55 6.81 -11.45
CA THR A 8 -17.53 7.02 -10.42
C THR A 8 -17.36 5.80 -9.50
N SER A 9 -18.42 5.02 -9.29
CA SER A 9 -18.39 3.78 -8.52
C SER A 9 -17.59 2.64 -9.18
N ALA A 10 -17.31 2.72 -10.48
CA ALA A 10 -16.45 1.78 -11.19
C ALA A 10 -14.97 2.21 -11.17
N LEU A 11 -14.66 3.42 -10.69
CA LEU A 11 -13.28 3.90 -10.57
C LEU A 11 -12.62 3.33 -9.32
N LEU A 12 -11.43 2.75 -9.51
CA LEU A 12 -10.56 2.32 -8.42
C LEU A 12 -9.46 3.36 -8.25
N THR A 13 -9.45 4.04 -7.11
CA THR A 13 -8.49 5.10 -6.78
C THR A 13 -7.22 4.52 -6.16
N GLY A 14 -6.07 5.06 -6.55
CA GLY A 14 -4.79 4.67 -5.98
C GLY A 14 -3.84 5.85 -5.81
N ILE A 15 -2.89 5.70 -4.89
CA ILE A 15 -1.75 6.60 -4.72
C ILE A 15 -0.46 5.80 -4.89
N GLN A 16 0.51 6.38 -5.57
CA GLN A 16 1.87 5.88 -5.63
C GLN A 16 2.80 6.77 -4.81
N CYS A 17 3.67 6.17 -3.99
CA CYS A 17 4.74 6.87 -3.29
C CYS A 17 5.99 5.99 -3.13
N SER A 18 7.08 6.62 -2.72
CA SER A 18 8.38 5.96 -2.59
C SER A 18 8.38 4.85 -1.54
N THR A 19 9.12 3.76 -1.79
CA THR A 19 9.50 2.80 -0.74
C THR A 19 10.36 3.43 0.36
N ALA A 20 10.92 4.64 0.15
CA ALA A 20 11.61 5.39 1.20
C ALA A 20 10.71 5.67 2.43
N HIS A 21 9.38 5.59 2.32
CA HIS A 21 8.46 5.79 3.44
C HIS A 21 8.24 4.56 4.33
N ILE A 22 8.87 3.44 4.02
CA ILE A 22 8.84 2.24 4.86
C ILE A 22 10.26 1.93 5.36
N THR A 23 10.38 1.26 6.49
CA THR A 23 11.69 0.83 7.01
C THR A 23 12.19 -0.41 6.27
N ASP A 24 13.48 -0.74 6.37
CA ASP A 24 14.01 -2.02 5.85
C ASP A 24 13.31 -3.24 6.48
N GLY A 25 12.98 -3.15 7.77
CA GLY A 25 12.19 -4.17 8.46
C GLY A 25 10.78 -4.33 7.87
N ASP A 26 10.12 -3.22 7.54
CA ASP A 26 8.83 -3.25 6.83
C ASP A 26 8.98 -3.88 5.44
N ASN A 27 10.02 -3.50 4.70
CA ASN A 27 10.31 -4.06 3.39
C ASN A 27 10.48 -5.58 3.44
N SER A 28 11.26 -6.09 4.41
CA SER A 28 11.44 -7.52 4.61
C SER A 28 10.12 -8.26 4.92
N LEU A 29 9.28 -7.68 5.79
CA LEU A 29 7.97 -8.25 6.13
C LEU A 29 7.02 -8.26 4.94
N LEU A 30 6.94 -7.16 4.19
CA LEU A 30 6.10 -7.03 3.00
C LEU A 30 6.58 -7.97 1.90
N TYR A 31 7.90 -8.10 1.70
CA TYR A 31 8.48 -9.06 0.76
C TYR A 31 8.05 -10.48 1.09
N TYR A 32 8.24 -10.92 2.34
CA TYR A 32 7.83 -12.26 2.75
C TYR A 32 6.33 -12.48 2.58
N ALA A 33 5.51 -11.54 3.07
CA ALA A 33 4.06 -11.64 3.02
C ALA A 33 3.50 -11.66 1.58
N SER A 34 4.12 -10.91 0.66
CA SER A 34 3.74 -10.89 -0.75
C SER A 34 3.98 -12.23 -1.48
N ARG A 35 4.84 -13.09 -0.91
CA ARG A 35 5.18 -14.42 -1.45
C ARG A 35 4.41 -15.56 -0.81
N GLN A 36 3.68 -15.31 0.28
CA GLN A 36 2.83 -16.30 0.93
C GLN A 36 1.57 -16.55 0.09
N GLN A 37 1.54 -17.69 -0.61
CA GLN A 37 0.37 -18.19 -1.34
C GLN A 37 -0.38 -19.20 -0.47
N GLU A 38 -0.99 -18.73 0.61
CA GLU A 38 -1.98 -19.50 1.37
C GLU A 38 -3.39 -19.10 0.89
N GLU A 39 -4.32 -20.05 0.80
CA GLU A 39 -5.75 -19.75 0.58
C GLU A 39 -6.24 -18.81 1.70
N TYR A 40 -6.84 -17.66 1.34
CA TYR A 40 -7.22 -16.59 2.27
C TYR A 40 -6.05 -15.89 2.99
N GLY A 41 -4.83 -16.00 2.43
CA GLY A 41 -3.59 -15.46 2.98
C GLY A 41 -3.25 -14.02 2.56
N HIS A 42 -2.06 -13.57 2.95
CA HIS A 42 -1.60 -12.21 2.66
C HIS A 42 -1.41 -11.90 1.15
N GLY A 43 -1.20 -12.92 0.31
CA GLY A 43 -1.03 -12.79 -1.14
C GLY A 43 -2.27 -12.30 -1.91
N GLU A 44 -3.44 -12.23 -1.28
CA GLU A 44 -4.68 -11.76 -1.94
C GLU A 44 -4.80 -10.22 -2.03
N TRP A 45 -3.99 -9.52 -1.22
CA TRP A 45 -4.08 -8.06 -1.06
C TRP A 45 -2.74 -7.34 -1.05
N LEU A 46 -1.62 -8.07 -1.00
CA LEU A 46 -0.27 -7.53 -1.04
C LEU A 46 0.52 -8.24 -2.15
N HIS A 47 1.01 -7.47 -3.11
CA HIS A 47 1.72 -8.00 -4.28
C HIS A 47 3.07 -7.29 -4.45
N PHE A 48 4.14 -8.06 -4.64
CA PHE A 48 5.44 -7.51 -5.00
C PHE A 48 5.44 -7.11 -6.49
N THR A 49 5.90 -5.90 -6.79
CA THR A 49 5.91 -5.33 -8.15
C THR A 49 7.27 -5.41 -8.83
N GLY A 50 8.31 -5.92 -8.15
CA GLY A 50 9.70 -5.92 -8.63
C GLY A 50 10.53 -4.80 -8.02
N THR A 51 9.93 -3.62 -7.84
CA THR A 51 10.54 -2.40 -7.28
C THR A 51 9.87 -1.94 -5.98
N GLY A 52 8.85 -2.66 -5.52
CA GLY A 52 8.12 -2.37 -4.28
C GLY A 52 6.85 -3.21 -4.18
N TYR A 53 5.74 -2.59 -3.76
CA TYR A 53 4.53 -3.31 -3.36
C TYR A 53 3.24 -2.61 -3.79
N LEU A 54 2.31 -3.38 -4.33
CA LEU A 54 0.91 -2.98 -4.50
C LEU A 54 0.08 -3.54 -3.33
N ILE A 55 -0.60 -2.66 -2.60
CA ILE A 55 -1.44 -2.99 -1.46
C ILE A 55 -2.90 -2.65 -1.79
N ARG A 56 -3.78 -3.64 -1.77
CA ARG A 56 -5.23 -3.50 -1.91
C ARG A 56 -5.86 -3.19 -0.57
N LEU A 57 -6.00 -1.91 -0.27
CA LEU A 57 -6.56 -1.43 1.01
C LEU A 57 -8.05 -1.76 1.16
N ASN A 58 -8.77 -1.97 0.05
CA ASN A 58 -10.18 -2.37 0.04
C ASN A 58 -10.42 -3.88 0.14
N ALA A 59 -9.37 -4.70 0.20
CA ALA A 59 -9.53 -6.15 0.33
C ALA A 59 -10.07 -6.56 1.72
N TRP A 60 -9.84 -5.74 2.74
CA TRP A 60 -10.27 -5.99 4.11
C TRP A 60 -10.98 -4.76 4.69
N GLN A 61 -11.89 -4.96 5.65
CA GLN A 61 -12.57 -3.85 6.34
C GLN A 61 -11.60 -2.97 7.17
N HIS A 62 -10.50 -3.55 7.66
CA HIS A 62 -9.54 -2.88 8.54
C HIS A 62 -8.10 -3.09 8.08
N PRO A 63 -7.68 -2.57 6.91
CA PRO A 63 -6.37 -2.86 6.31
C PRO A 63 -5.20 -2.52 7.23
N VAL A 64 -5.29 -1.42 7.99
CA VAL A 64 -4.26 -1.00 8.95
C VAL A 64 -4.12 -1.98 10.13
N LEU A 65 -5.21 -2.66 10.54
CA LEU A 65 -5.14 -3.71 11.56
C LEU A 65 -4.45 -4.96 11.03
N HIS A 66 -4.68 -5.33 9.77
CA HIS A 66 -3.96 -6.43 9.12
C HIS A 66 -2.47 -6.13 9.00
N LEU A 67 -2.11 -4.91 8.60
CA LEU A 67 -0.73 -4.42 8.64
C LEU A 67 -0.13 -4.51 10.07
N LYS A 68 -0.88 -4.11 11.10
CA LYS A 68 -0.43 -4.24 12.49
C LYS A 68 -0.17 -5.70 12.89
N ARG A 69 -1.03 -6.64 12.48
CA ARG A 69 -0.88 -8.07 12.75
C ARG A 69 0.31 -8.68 11.99
N LEU A 70 0.60 -8.17 10.79
CA LEU A 70 1.80 -8.54 10.03
C LEU A 70 3.10 -8.08 10.71
N GLY A 71 3.01 -7.14 11.65
CA GLY A 71 4.18 -6.64 12.39
C GLY A 71 4.81 -5.40 11.76
N VAL A 72 4.24 -4.83 10.70
CA VAL A 72 4.80 -3.59 10.12
C VAL A 72 4.79 -2.45 11.13
N SER A 73 5.78 -1.57 11.00
CA SER A 73 6.12 -0.50 11.89
C SER A 73 4.97 0.50 12.09
N LYS A 74 5.07 1.27 13.18
CA LYS A 74 4.14 2.38 13.42
C LYS A 74 4.22 3.43 12.30
N ALA A 75 5.40 3.66 11.73
CA ALA A 75 5.61 4.63 10.66
C ALA A 75 4.87 4.22 9.38
N CYS A 76 5.06 2.99 8.90
CA CYS A 76 4.34 2.47 7.73
C CYS A 76 2.81 2.49 7.95
N ARG A 77 2.33 2.10 9.13
CA ARG A 77 0.88 2.20 9.44
C ARG A 77 0.36 3.63 9.43
N ARG A 78 1.16 4.61 9.91
CA ARG A 78 0.79 6.03 9.86
C ARG A 78 0.75 6.55 8.43
N LEU A 79 1.69 6.17 7.57
CA LEU A 79 1.64 6.47 6.13
C LEU A 79 0.29 6.05 5.55
N VAL A 80 -0.10 4.79 5.75
CA VAL A 80 -1.36 4.26 5.20
C VAL A 80 -2.58 5.01 5.75
N VAL A 81 -2.64 5.25 7.08
CA VAL A 81 -3.74 6.01 7.70
C VAL A 81 -3.82 7.43 7.15
N THR A 82 -2.69 8.12 7.02
CA THR A 82 -2.63 9.49 6.49
C THR A 82 -3.20 9.51 5.07
N LEU A 83 -2.75 8.62 4.19
CA LEU A 83 -3.22 8.57 2.80
C LEU A 83 -4.71 8.24 2.70
N MET A 84 -5.21 7.27 3.47
CA MET A 84 -6.63 6.91 3.51
C MET A 84 -7.54 8.03 4.05
N ASN A 85 -7.03 8.85 4.98
CA ASN A 85 -7.80 9.96 5.56
C ASN A 85 -7.89 11.16 4.62
N HIS A 86 -6.84 11.41 3.81
CA HIS A 86 -6.83 12.52 2.86
C HIS A 86 -7.52 12.16 1.53
N HIS A 87 -7.50 10.89 1.16
CA HIS A 87 -8.04 10.42 -0.12
C HIS A 87 -8.73 9.06 0.07
N PRO A 88 -9.91 8.83 -0.53
CA PRO A 88 -10.58 7.54 -0.48
C PRO A 88 -9.86 6.57 -1.43
N ILE A 89 -8.66 6.11 -1.06
CA ILE A 89 -7.83 5.21 -1.87
C ILE A 89 -8.18 3.76 -1.63
N ALA A 90 -8.28 2.99 -2.72
CA ALA A 90 -8.41 1.55 -2.67
C ALA A 90 -7.07 0.83 -2.88
N LEU A 91 -6.11 1.49 -3.55
CA LEU A 91 -4.78 0.96 -3.83
C LEU A 91 -3.68 1.88 -3.28
N LEU A 92 -2.64 1.28 -2.71
CA LEU A 92 -1.38 1.96 -2.41
C LEU A 92 -0.27 1.26 -3.19
N ASN A 93 0.44 1.99 -4.04
CA ASN A 93 1.65 1.51 -4.72
C ASN A 93 2.89 2.12 -4.05
N LEU A 94 3.64 1.30 -3.32
CA LEU A 94 4.97 1.64 -2.84
C LEU A 94 5.96 1.26 -3.93
N ASP A 95 6.70 2.21 -4.49
CA ASP A 95 7.62 1.95 -5.60
C ASP A 95 8.96 2.63 -5.35
N ALA A 96 10.08 1.97 -5.64
CA ALA A 96 11.42 2.55 -5.45
C ALA A 96 11.64 3.85 -6.25
N ALA A 97 10.97 4.00 -7.41
CA ALA A 97 10.96 5.23 -8.21
C ALA A 97 9.72 6.12 -7.93
N GLY A 98 8.94 5.81 -6.89
CA GLY A 98 7.81 6.61 -6.46
C GLY A 98 8.22 7.94 -5.82
N GLU A 99 7.27 8.88 -5.80
CA GLU A 99 7.49 10.22 -5.24
C GLU A 99 7.64 10.18 -3.70
N ILE A 100 8.55 10.99 -3.17
CA ILE A 100 8.65 11.22 -1.72
C ILE A 100 7.59 12.26 -1.31
N LEU A 101 6.65 11.83 -0.50
CA LEU A 101 5.56 12.66 0.00
C LEU A 101 6.06 13.60 1.11
N SER A 102 5.82 14.90 0.91
CA SER A 102 6.16 15.92 1.89
C SER A 102 5.43 15.72 3.22
N GLY A 103 6.14 15.92 4.33
CA GLY A 103 5.58 15.80 5.68
C GLY A 103 5.37 14.36 6.17
N ILE A 104 5.81 13.36 5.41
CA ILE A 104 5.81 11.95 5.81
C ILE A 104 7.25 11.49 6.03
N GLU A 105 7.46 10.70 7.09
CA GLU A 105 8.77 10.17 7.47
C GLU A 105 9.37 9.31 6.34
N THR A 106 10.69 9.38 6.19
CA THR A 106 11.47 8.57 5.27
C THR A 106 12.61 7.87 6.01
N PHE A 107 13.06 6.76 5.45
CA PHE A 107 14.11 5.92 5.98
C PHE A 107 15.16 5.68 4.89
N ASP A 108 16.42 5.59 5.30
CA ASP A 108 17.56 5.32 4.41
C ASP A 108 17.95 3.84 4.55
N TRP A 109 17.79 3.08 3.47
CA TRP A 109 18.14 1.66 3.37
C TRP A 109 18.25 1.20 1.93
#